data_AF-A0A814WV32-F1
#
_entry.id   AF-A0A814WV32-F1
#
_cell.length_a   1.000
_cell.length_b   1.000
_cell.length_c   1.000
_cell.angle_alpha   90.00
_cell.angle_beta   90.00
_cell.angle_gamma   90.00
#
_symmetry.space_group_name_H-M   'P 1'
#
loop_
_entity.id
_entity.type
_entity.pdbx_description
1 polymer ?
#
loop_
_entity_poly.entity_id
_entity_poly.type
_entity_poly.pdbx_seq_one_letter_code
_entity_poly.pdbx_strand_id
1 'polypeptide(L)'
;MSATNKKLKRVSVESDSDSNSSSDDSKGSDSDDVTVTRNHVNTNKNIHDDVPSSGFTILDMIASCKKPVRFVKKNGLNHRLHQRNAHCLVQETTTRWISLYLMLKTINLSYDALAEVLSPIGGLSRLSCINRVILQELVAFLKPFKKVIVDIQHNDATLHKVVPSTWYLKDHCSSLVINSHSGIKYFKQKFLTIMNNKLDLTDIHYAAAILDPTIRQLKGCTAGEQAGGQKFLK
;
A
#
# COMPACT_ATOMS: atom_id res chain seq x y z
N MET A 1 -35.38 6.07 -47.54
CA MET A 1 -34.47 6.93 -48.33
C MET A 1 -33.05 6.74 -47.80
N SER A 2 -32.03 6.96 -48.64
CA SER A 2 -30.59 6.85 -48.38
C SER A 2 -30.00 5.47 -48.03
N ALA A 3 -29.31 4.89 -49.02
CA ALA A 3 -28.06 4.15 -48.82
C ALA A 3 -26.95 5.12 -48.32
N THR A 4 -25.73 4.76 -47.88
CA THR A 4 -24.67 3.89 -48.42
C THR A 4 -23.65 3.67 -47.25
N ASN A 5 -22.92 2.56 -47.01
CA ASN A 5 -22.16 1.57 -47.80
C ASN A 5 -20.61 1.77 -47.69
N LYS A 6 -19.85 0.65 -47.69
CA LYS A 6 -18.38 0.45 -47.53
C LYS A 6 -17.81 0.68 -46.10
N LYS A 7 -17.10 -0.24 -45.43
CA LYS A 7 -16.14 -1.34 -45.77
C LYS A 7 -14.71 -0.86 -46.00
N LEU A 8 -13.77 -1.24 -45.11
CA LEU A 8 -12.44 -1.76 -45.46
C LEU A 8 -11.72 -2.45 -44.29
N LYS A 9 -10.89 -3.45 -44.63
CA LYS A 9 -10.18 -4.39 -43.76
C LYS A 9 -8.87 -4.78 -44.46
N ARG A 10 -7.73 -4.64 -43.78
CA ARG A 10 -6.36 -5.15 -44.08
C ARG A 10 -5.65 -5.22 -42.71
N VAL A 11 -4.96 -6.27 -42.25
CA VAL A 11 -4.21 -7.39 -42.86
C VAL A 11 -2.92 -6.97 -43.55
N SER A 12 -1.84 -7.15 -42.78
CA SER A 12 -0.46 -7.59 -43.06
C SER A 12 0.19 -7.37 -44.44
N VAL A 13 1.43 -6.87 -44.41
CA VAL A 13 2.57 -7.37 -45.20
C VAL A 13 3.83 -7.35 -44.30
N GLU A 14 4.77 -8.24 -44.61
CA GLU A 14 5.96 -8.71 -43.89
C GLU A 14 7.13 -8.67 -44.91
N SER A 15 8.36 -8.29 -44.50
CA SER A 15 9.63 -8.68 -45.17
C SER A 15 10.87 -7.91 -44.65
N ASP A 16 11.75 -8.63 -43.97
CA ASP A 16 13.22 -8.81 -44.14
C ASP A 16 14.12 -7.82 -44.93
N SER A 17 15.44 -7.99 -44.68
CA SER A 17 16.66 -7.43 -45.32
C SER A 17 17.20 -6.10 -44.73
N ASP A 18 18.53 -5.85 -44.62
CA ASP A 18 19.70 -6.70 -44.94
C ASP A 18 20.93 -6.46 -44.00
N SER A 19 22.16 -6.59 -44.51
CA SER A 19 23.46 -6.82 -43.85
C SER A 19 24.56 -5.73 -44.05
N ASN A 20 25.74 -5.95 -43.43
CA ASN A 20 27.10 -5.35 -43.57
C ASN A 20 27.60 -4.33 -42.50
N SER A 21 28.92 -4.16 -42.24
CA SER A 21 30.12 -5.06 -42.20
C SER A 21 31.40 -4.23 -41.95
N SER A 22 32.32 -4.66 -41.05
CA SER A 22 33.78 -4.31 -41.03
C SER A 22 34.17 -2.80 -40.89
N SER A 23 35.38 -2.34 -40.51
CA SER A 23 36.70 -2.94 -40.23
C SER A 23 37.48 -2.12 -39.16
N ASP A 24 38.66 -2.63 -38.78
CA ASP A 24 39.73 -2.10 -37.91
C ASP A 24 40.22 -0.65 -38.17
N ASP A 25 40.89 -0.01 -37.19
CA ASP A 25 42.38 0.06 -37.14
C ASP A 25 42.97 0.64 -35.80
N SER A 26 44.31 0.59 -35.64
CA SER A 26 45.04 0.60 -34.35
C SER A 26 45.97 1.81 -34.03
N LYS A 27 46.51 1.81 -32.79
CA LYS A 27 47.63 2.62 -32.18
C LYS A 27 47.21 3.92 -31.46
N GLY A 28 47.82 4.32 -30.33
CA GLY A 28 48.82 3.66 -29.46
C GLY A 28 49.26 4.56 -28.28
N SER A 29 49.69 3.95 -27.17
CA SER A 29 50.52 4.47 -26.05
C SER A 29 50.50 5.96 -25.67
N ASP A 30 50.13 6.29 -24.42
CA ASP A 30 51.16 6.53 -23.38
C ASP A 30 50.61 6.38 -21.94
N SER A 31 51.50 6.50 -20.95
CA SER A 31 51.36 6.01 -19.56
C SER A 31 50.63 6.96 -18.60
N ASP A 32 49.84 6.43 -17.65
CA ASP A 32 50.25 6.39 -16.22
C ASP A 32 49.19 5.83 -15.24
N ASP A 33 49.74 5.20 -14.21
CA ASP A 33 49.25 4.68 -12.92
C ASP A 33 47.79 4.90 -12.44
N VAL A 34 47.14 3.81 -11.99
CA VAL A 34 46.66 3.58 -10.60
C VAL A 34 45.74 2.34 -10.56
N THR A 35 46.08 1.39 -9.71
CA THR A 35 45.33 0.13 -9.52
C THR A 35 44.17 0.27 -8.54
N VAL A 36 42.94 0.03 -8.99
CA VAL A 36 41.81 -0.36 -8.11
C VAL A 36 41.02 -1.51 -8.72
N THR A 37 40.86 -2.59 -7.94
CA THR A 37 40.25 -3.86 -8.33
C THR A 37 38.76 -3.74 -8.66
N ARG A 38 38.38 -4.00 -9.92
CA ARG A 38 36.98 -4.25 -10.32
C ARG A 38 36.49 -5.61 -9.79
N ASN A 39 35.97 -5.63 -8.57
CA ASN A 39 35.17 -6.76 -8.10
C ASN A 39 33.80 -6.77 -8.80
N HIS A 40 33.65 -7.63 -9.80
CA HIS A 40 32.41 -7.83 -10.54
C HIS A 40 31.41 -8.63 -9.68
N VAL A 41 30.76 -7.97 -8.71
CA VAL A 41 29.71 -8.60 -7.91
C VAL A 41 28.44 -8.72 -8.74
N ASN A 42 28.27 -9.91 -9.30
CA ASN A 42 27.11 -10.42 -10.01
C ASN A 42 25.78 -9.98 -9.36
N THR A 43 25.06 -9.04 -9.99
CA THR A 43 23.74 -8.57 -9.55
C THR A 43 22.66 -9.58 -9.91
N ASN A 44 22.68 -10.73 -9.22
CA ASN A 44 21.59 -11.69 -9.28
C ASN A 44 21.38 -12.35 -7.92
N LYS A 45 20.81 -11.58 -6.99
CA LYS A 45 20.21 -12.14 -5.76
C LYS A 45 18.70 -12.04 -5.86
N ASN A 46 18.11 -13.22 -6.06
CA ASN A 46 16.67 -13.48 -6.03
C ASN A 46 15.96 -12.66 -4.95
N ILE A 47 14.90 -11.95 -5.36
CA ILE A 47 13.86 -11.50 -4.44
C ILE A 47 12.97 -12.70 -4.16
N HIS A 48 13.49 -13.63 -3.37
CA HIS A 48 12.73 -14.73 -2.80
C HIS A 48 13.20 -14.98 -1.38
N ASP A 49 12.27 -15.46 -0.56
CA ASP A 49 12.49 -16.00 0.79
C ASP A 49 12.81 -14.98 1.90
N ASP A 50 11.73 -14.32 2.34
CA ASP A 50 11.50 -14.04 3.77
C ASP A 50 9.98 -13.92 4.05
N VAL A 51 9.21 -14.84 3.45
CA VAL A 51 7.84 -15.14 3.89
C VAL A 51 7.97 -16.18 5.00
N PRO A 52 7.45 -15.96 6.22
CA PRO A 52 7.52 -16.95 7.29
C PRO A 52 6.73 -18.20 6.88
N SER A 53 7.47 -19.23 6.46
CA SER A 53 6.91 -20.49 5.98
C SER A 53 6.39 -21.32 7.17
N SER A 54 5.33 -22.11 6.93
CA SER A 54 4.65 -22.97 7.92
C SER A 54 3.97 -22.27 9.13
N GLY A 55 3.06 -21.34 8.85
CA GLY A 55 2.10 -20.85 9.84
C GLY A 55 0.92 -20.13 9.18
N PHE A 56 -0.25 -20.13 9.82
CA PHE A 56 -1.41 -19.36 9.33
C PHE A 56 -1.08 -17.87 9.35
N THR A 57 -0.96 -17.24 8.17
CA THR A 57 -0.46 -15.87 8.07
C THR A 57 -1.58 -14.83 8.26
N ILE A 58 -1.20 -13.57 8.53
CA ILE A 58 -2.18 -12.48 8.55
C ILE A 58 -2.84 -12.29 7.17
N LEU A 59 -2.15 -12.63 6.07
CA LEU A 59 -2.73 -12.60 4.73
C LEU A 59 -3.84 -13.64 4.58
N ASP A 60 -3.65 -14.85 5.13
CA ASP A 60 -4.68 -15.90 5.17
C ASP A 60 -5.88 -15.51 6.05
N MET A 61 -5.63 -14.77 7.14
CA MET A 61 -6.66 -14.17 7.97
C MET A 61 -7.47 -13.11 7.21
N ILE A 62 -6.80 -12.20 6.50
CA ILE A 62 -7.44 -11.19 5.65
C ILE A 62 -8.25 -11.84 4.52
N ALA A 63 -7.72 -12.89 3.88
CA ALA A 63 -8.43 -13.67 2.88
C ALA A 63 -9.66 -14.38 3.48
N SER A 64 -9.52 -14.94 4.68
CA SER A 64 -10.62 -15.60 5.40
C SER A 64 -11.72 -14.63 5.81
N CYS A 65 -11.38 -13.40 6.20
CA CYS A 65 -12.34 -12.31 6.47
C CYS A 65 -13.25 -12.00 5.26
N LYS A 66 -12.82 -12.26 4.02
CA LYS A 66 -13.67 -12.07 2.82
C LYS A 66 -14.79 -13.12 2.73
N LYS A 67 -14.64 -14.30 3.33
CA LYS A 67 -15.61 -15.41 3.28
C LYS A 67 -16.95 -15.08 3.96
N PRO A 68 -17.02 -14.66 5.25
CA PRO A 68 -18.28 -14.30 5.89
C PRO A 68 -18.93 -13.07 5.24
N VAL A 69 -18.15 -12.07 4.83
CA VAL A 69 -18.67 -10.86 4.18
C VAL A 69 -19.37 -11.17 2.85
N ARG A 70 -18.76 -12.00 2.00
CA ARG A 70 -19.38 -12.47 0.75
C ARG A 70 -20.66 -13.26 1.02
N PHE A 71 -20.66 -14.13 2.03
CA PHE A 71 -21.83 -14.94 2.40
C PHE A 71 -22.98 -14.07 2.94
N VAL A 72 -22.71 -13.15 3.86
CA VAL A 72 -23.70 -12.22 4.42
C VAL A 72 -24.32 -11.34 3.34
N LYS A 73 -23.51 -10.80 2.41
CA LYS A 73 -24.03 -10.05 1.26
C LYS A 73 -24.87 -10.91 0.31
N LYS A 74 -24.37 -12.08 -0.10
CA LYS A 74 -25.09 -12.96 -1.05
C LYS A 74 -26.47 -13.37 -0.53
N ASN A 75 -26.61 -13.59 0.77
CA ASN A 75 -27.86 -13.99 1.41
C ASN A 75 -28.63 -12.82 2.05
N GLY A 76 -28.26 -11.57 1.77
CA GLY A 76 -28.96 -10.37 2.28
C GLY A 76 -28.92 -10.17 3.81
N LEU A 77 -28.09 -10.91 4.54
CA LEU A 77 -28.16 -11.06 6.01
C LEU A 77 -27.76 -9.80 6.81
N ASN A 78 -27.33 -8.71 6.16
CA ASN A 78 -27.01 -7.45 6.83
C ASN A 78 -28.20 -6.90 7.65
N HIS A 79 -29.45 -7.14 7.23
CA HIS A 79 -30.62 -6.74 8.02
C HIS A 79 -30.69 -7.48 9.38
N ARG A 80 -30.26 -8.76 9.44
CA ARG A 80 -30.23 -9.56 10.68
C ARG A 80 -29.12 -9.13 11.64
N LEU A 81 -28.07 -8.49 11.12
CA LEU A 81 -27.02 -7.84 11.92
C LEU A 81 -27.51 -6.50 12.46
N HIS A 82 -28.18 -5.69 11.62
CA HIS A 82 -28.78 -4.43 12.04
C HIS A 82 -29.84 -4.63 13.14
N GLN A 83 -30.67 -5.68 13.04
CA GLN A 83 -31.63 -6.09 14.08
C GLN A 83 -30.97 -6.44 15.43
N ARG A 84 -29.65 -6.69 15.46
CA ARG A 84 -28.85 -6.99 16.67
C ARG A 84 -28.00 -5.79 17.12
N ASN A 85 -28.28 -4.59 16.61
CA ASN A 85 -27.45 -3.39 16.81
C ASN A 85 -25.98 -3.55 16.35
N ALA A 86 -25.69 -4.52 15.47
CA ALA A 86 -24.36 -4.77 14.93
C ALA A 86 -24.13 -4.03 13.61
N HIS A 87 -22.86 -3.81 13.23
CA HIS A 87 -22.54 -3.08 12.01
C HIS A 87 -22.77 -3.92 10.75
N CYS A 88 -23.38 -3.32 9.72
CA CYS A 88 -23.45 -3.91 8.39
C CYS A 88 -22.04 -4.21 7.84
N LEU A 89 -21.85 -5.41 7.30
CA LEU A 89 -20.55 -5.81 6.76
C LEU A 89 -20.24 -5.07 5.46
N VAL A 90 -19.07 -4.41 5.45
CA VAL A 90 -18.52 -3.74 4.28
C VAL A 90 -17.65 -4.72 3.49
N GLN A 91 -17.82 -4.75 2.19
CA GLN A 91 -16.98 -5.54 1.28
C GLN A 91 -15.80 -4.69 0.80
N GLU A 92 -14.60 -5.27 0.84
CA GLU A 92 -13.42 -4.71 0.20
C GLU A 92 -13.64 -4.52 -1.32
N THR A 93 -13.18 -3.39 -1.84
CA THR A 93 -13.11 -3.06 -3.26
C THR A 93 -11.71 -2.56 -3.60
N THR A 94 -11.02 -3.22 -4.53
CA THR A 94 -9.61 -2.94 -4.88
C THR A 94 -9.36 -1.48 -5.26
N THR A 95 -10.35 -0.84 -5.89
CA THR A 95 -10.29 0.56 -6.33
C THR A 95 -10.40 1.59 -5.18
N ARG A 96 -10.84 1.18 -3.98
CA ARG A 96 -11.06 2.10 -2.85
C ARG A 96 -10.18 1.69 -1.67
N TRP A 97 -9.07 2.41 -1.49
CA TRP A 97 -7.96 2.03 -0.61
C TRP A 97 -8.36 1.83 0.86
N ILE A 98 -9.40 2.53 1.32
CA ILE A 98 -9.95 2.44 2.69
C ILE A 98 -10.84 1.19 2.92
N SER A 99 -11.30 0.52 1.85
CA SER A 99 -12.31 -0.54 1.93
C SER A 99 -11.86 -1.78 2.72
N LEU A 100 -10.57 -2.15 2.62
CA LEU A 100 -9.97 -3.24 3.40
C LEU A 100 -10.08 -2.98 4.92
N TYR A 101 -9.71 -1.78 5.37
CA TYR A 101 -9.85 -1.38 6.78
C TYR A 101 -11.31 -1.42 7.24
N LEU A 102 -12.25 -0.93 6.42
CA LEU A 102 -13.68 -0.94 6.77
C LEU A 102 -14.24 -2.37 6.86
N MET A 103 -13.83 -3.27 5.97
CA MET A 103 -14.17 -4.69 6.04
C MET A 103 -13.67 -5.31 7.36
N LEU A 104 -12.38 -5.18 7.66
CA LEU A 104 -11.78 -5.74 8.89
C LEU A 104 -12.42 -5.14 10.15
N LYS A 105 -12.66 -3.82 10.18
CA LYS A 105 -13.32 -3.13 11.30
C LYS A 105 -14.76 -3.62 11.50
N THR A 106 -15.56 -3.75 10.44
CA THR A 106 -16.98 -4.15 10.55
C THR A 106 -17.14 -5.61 10.97
N ILE A 107 -16.23 -6.50 10.53
CA ILE A 107 -16.14 -7.87 11.06
C ILE A 107 -15.79 -7.85 12.56
N ASN A 108 -14.76 -7.11 12.96
CA ASN A 108 -14.31 -7.08 14.36
C ASN A 108 -15.40 -6.58 15.33
N LEU A 109 -16.12 -5.53 14.94
CA LEU A 109 -17.21 -4.96 15.75
C LEU A 109 -18.50 -5.80 15.76
N SER A 110 -18.67 -6.68 14.77
CA SER A 110 -19.89 -7.48 14.60
C SER A 110 -19.64 -8.97 14.81
N TYR A 111 -18.48 -9.36 15.36
CA TYR A 111 -18.01 -10.73 15.37
C TYR A 111 -18.98 -11.68 16.08
N ASP A 112 -19.44 -11.27 17.26
CA ASP A 112 -20.31 -12.09 18.12
C ASP A 112 -21.72 -12.21 17.49
N ALA A 113 -22.26 -11.09 16.97
CA ALA A 113 -23.51 -11.10 16.18
C ALA A 113 -23.39 -11.87 14.85
N LEU A 114 -22.20 -11.95 14.25
CA LEU A 114 -21.94 -12.82 13.09
C LEU A 114 -22.02 -14.29 13.47
N ALA A 115 -21.44 -14.67 14.62
CA ALA A 115 -21.51 -16.04 15.10
C ALA A 115 -22.97 -16.46 15.33
N GLU A 116 -23.79 -15.61 15.95
CA GLU A 116 -25.24 -15.84 16.11
C GLU A 116 -25.99 -15.96 14.78
N VAL A 117 -25.75 -15.06 13.82
CA VAL A 117 -26.46 -15.06 12.53
C VAL A 117 -26.05 -16.23 11.64
N LEU A 118 -24.79 -16.68 11.75
CA LEU A 118 -24.23 -17.77 10.95
C LEU A 118 -24.45 -19.16 11.56
N SER A 119 -24.50 -19.29 12.88
CA SER A 119 -24.74 -20.55 13.60
C SER A 119 -25.94 -21.36 13.05
N PRO A 120 -27.18 -20.82 12.97
CA PRO A 120 -28.35 -21.57 12.52
C PRO A 120 -28.35 -21.90 11.01
N ILE A 121 -27.36 -21.44 10.24
CA ILE A 121 -27.24 -21.68 8.79
C ILE A 121 -25.98 -22.51 8.47
N GLY A 122 -25.38 -23.18 9.47
CA GLY A 122 -24.12 -23.92 9.29
C GLY A 122 -22.95 -23.03 8.83
N GLY A 123 -23.04 -21.72 9.09
CA GLY A 123 -22.13 -20.71 8.58
C GLY A 123 -20.83 -20.57 9.37
N LEU A 124 -20.80 -21.09 10.60
CA LEU A 124 -19.78 -20.80 11.63
C LEU A 124 -18.34 -21.18 11.22
N SER A 125 -18.18 -22.19 10.36
CA SER A 125 -16.90 -22.58 9.75
C SER A 125 -16.23 -21.48 8.91
N ARG A 126 -16.94 -20.39 8.60
CA ARG A 126 -16.38 -19.20 7.93
C ARG A 126 -15.67 -18.24 8.88
N LEU A 127 -15.80 -18.45 10.19
CA LEU A 127 -15.14 -17.67 11.26
C LEU A 127 -13.95 -18.39 11.89
N SER A 128 -13.82 -19.71 11.74
CA SER A 128 -12.80 -20.52 12.44
C SER A 128 -11.35 -20.07 12.21
N CYS A 129 -11.06 -19.49 11.04
CA CYS A 129 -9.74 -18.94 10.70
C CYS A 129 -9.54 -17.47 11.13
N ILE A 130 -10.45 -16.86 11.90
CA ILE A 130 -10.37 -15.45 12.29
C ILE A 130 -9.97 -15.35 13.76
N ASN A 131 -8.68 -15.11 14.01
CA ASN A 131 -8.21 -14.80 15.35
C ASN A 131 -8.62 -13.36 15.71
N ARG A 132 -9.54 -13.21 16.68
CA ARG A 132 -10.10 -11.90 17.07
C ARG A 132 -9.06 -10.95 17.66
N VAL A 133 -8.03 -11.45 18.35
CA VAL A 133 -6.95 -10.63 18.91
C VAL A 133 -6.08 -10.04 17.78
N ILE A 134 -5.63 -10.89 16.85
CA ILE A 134 -4.83 -10.44 15.70
C ILE A 134 -5.65 -9.52 14.79
N LEU A 135 -6.95 -9.78 14.60
CA LEU A 135 -7.86 -8.89 13.86
C LEU A 135 -7.97 -7.52 14.54
N GLN A 136 -8.12 -7.47 15.86
CA GLN A 136 -8.17 -6.23 16.62
C GLN A 136 -6.84 -5.46 16.54
N GLU A 137 -5.69 -6.11 16.68
CA GLU A 137 -4.38 -5.49 16.48
C GLU A 137 -4.21 -4.95 15.05
N LEU A 138 -4.64 -5.69 14.03
CA LEU A 138 -4.56 -5.26 12.63
C LEU A 138 -5.47 -4.05 12.35
N VAL A 139 -6.68 -4.03 12.91
CA VAL A 139 -7.60 -2.88 12.82
C VAL A 139 -7.02 -1.66 13.55
N ALA A 140 -6.40 -1.85 14.72
CA ALA A 140 -5.71 -0.78 15.44
C ALA A 140 -4.51 -0.24 14.63
N PHE A 141 -3.69 -1.13 14.06
CA PHE A 141 -2.57 -0.77 13.20
C PHE A 141 -3.00 0.04 11.98
N LEU A 142 -4.07 -0.35 11.29
CA LEU A 142 -4.55 0.32 10.06
C LEU A 142 -5.34 1.62 10.32
N LYS A 143 -5.76 1.90 11.56
CA LYS A 143 -6.60 3.07 11.90
C LYS A 143 -5.92 4.42 11.60
N PRO A 144 -4.63 4.67 11.96
CA PRO A 144 -3.91 5.90 11.58
C PRO A 144 -3.83 6.14 10.07
N PHE A 145 -3.59 5.09 9.29
CA PHE A 145 -3.55 5.15 7.82
C PHE A 145 -4.91 5.61 7.25
N LYS A 146 -6.01 5.03 7.74
CA LYS A 146 -7.36 5.46 7.35
C LYS A 146 -7.65 6.90 7.74
N LYS A 147 -7.11 7.40 8.86
CA LYS A 147 -7.22 8.82 9.24
C LYS A 147 -6.49 9.69 8.22
N VAL A 148 -5.18 9.47 8.04
CA VAL A 148 -4.33 10.24 7.12
C VAL A 148 -4.89 10.29 5.69
N ILE A 149 -5.32 9.14 5.14
CA ILE A 149 -5.87 9.10 3.78
C ILE A 149 -7.13 9.96 3.67
N VAL A 150 -8.01 9.94 4.68
CA VAL A 150 -9.23 10.79 4.69
C VAL A 150 -8.87 12.27 4.86
N ASP A 151 -7.92 12.60 5.73
CA ASP A 151 -7.53 13.99 6.01
C ASP A 151 -6.82 14.65 4.81
N ILE A 152 -6.13 13.86 3.97
CA ILE A 152 -5.48 14.28 2.71
C ILE A 152 -6.49 14.30 1.54
N GLN A 153 -7.45 13.39 1.49
CA GLN A 153 -8.52 13.34 0.46
C GLN A 153 -9.66 14.34 0.71
N HIS A 154 -9.52 15.27 1.65
CA HIS A 154 -10.50 16.33 1.87
C HIS A 154 -10.53 17.30 0.68
N ASN A 155 -11.67 17.97 0.46
CA ASN A 155 -11.87 18.89 -0.67
C ASN A 155 -11.19 20.25 -0.50
N ASP A 156 -10.59 20.52 0.66
CA ASP A 156 -9.89 21.79 0.95
C ASP A 156 -8.41 21.69 0.55
N ALA A 157 -7.63 22.75 0.79
CA ALA A 157 -6.18 22.66 0.70
C ALA A 157 -5.64 21.60 1.67
N THR A 158 -5.03 20.52 1.16
CA THR A 158 -4.46 19.43 1.98
C THR A 158 -2.95 19.23 1.80
N LEU A 159 -2.29 19.95 0.88
CA LEU A 159 -0.87 19.77 0.58
C LEU A 159 0.04 19.98 1.81
N HIS A 160 -0.29 20.96 2.67
CA HIS A 160 0.40 21.22 3.93
C HIS A 160 0.36 20.04 4.91
N LYS A 161 -0.64 19.14 4.79
CA LYS A 161 -0.82 17.97 5.65
C LYS A 161 0.09 16.80 5.25
N VAL A 162 0.67 16.80 4.05
CA VAL A 162 1.40 15.64 3.51
C VAL A 162 2.67 15.33 4.33
N VAL A 163 3.49 16.35 4.61
CA VAL A 163 4.72 16.21 5.41
C VAL A 163 4.42 15.72 6.85
N PRO A 164 3.58 16.39 7.67
CA PRO A 164 3.30 15.93 9.03
C PRO A 164 2.58 14.57 9.06
N SER A 165 1.72 14.27 8.08
CA SER A 165 1.10 12.94 7.95
C SER A 165 2.13 11.85 7.68
N THR A 166 3.13 12.14 6.86
CA THR A 166 4.23 11.22 6.56
C THR A 166 5.01 10.87 7.82
N TRP A 167 5.41 11.87 8.60
CA TRP A 167 6.12 11.65 9.86
C TRP A 167 5.27 10.89 10.88
N TYR A 168 3.99 11.24 11.02
CA TYR A 168 3.05 10.53 11.88
C TYR A 168 2.93 9.04 11.53
N LEU A 169 2.90 8.69 10.24
CA LEU A 169 2.89 7.29 9.81
C LEU A 169 4.24 6.59 9.97
N LYS A 170 5.37 7.30 9.80
CA LYS A 170 6.70 6.75 10.10
C LYS A 170 6.83 6.42 11.59
N ASP A 171 6.50 7.34 12.48
CA ASP A 171 6.51 7.15 13.94
C ASP A 171 5.61 5.99 14.39
N HIS A 172 4.37 5.94 13.90
CA HIS A 172 3.44 4.82 14.16
C HIS A 172 4.00 3.45 13.72
N CYS A 173 4.84 3.39 12.68
CA CYS A 173 5.48 2.15 12.26
C CYS A 173 6.80 1.87 13.00
N SER A 174 7.53 2.90 13.42
CA SER A 174 8.75 2.77 14.24
C SER A 174 8.46 2.33 15.68
N SER A 175 7.28 2.64 16.22
CA SER A 175 6.87 2.19 17.56
C SER A 175 6.71 0.66 17.64
N LEU A 176 7.74 -0.03 18.14
CA LEU A 176 7.70 -1.47 18.36
C LEU A 176 7.02 -1.79 19.70
N VAL A 177 5.75 -2.16 19.64
CA VAL A 177 5.07 -2.79 20.78
C VAL A 177 5.62 -4.21 20.94
N ILE A 178 6.25 -4.47 22.09
CA ILE A 178 6.97 -5.72 22.39
C ILE A 178 6.10 -6.95 22.10
N ASN A 179 4.81 -6.89 22.47
CA ASN A 179 3.86 -8.00 22.37
C ASN A 179 3.13 -8.13 21.03
N SER A 180 3.37 -7.24 20.04
CA SER A 180 2.66 -7.33 18.75
C SER A 180 2.98 -8.62 17.99
N HIS A 181 1.96 -9.16 17.31
CA HIS A 181 2.07 -10.33 16.45
C HIS A 181 3.16 -10.15 15.37
N SER A 182 3.90 -11.23 15.08
CA SER A 182 5.05 -11.23 14.14
C SER A 182 4.71 -10.63 12.77
N GLY A 183 3.57 -11.03 12.19
CA GLY A 183 3.11 -10.49 10.91
C GLY A 183 2.79 -8.98 10.92
N ILE A 184 2.45 -8.39 12.07
CA ILE A 184 2.22 -6.93 12.18
C ILE A 184 3.56 -6.20 12.27
N LYS A 185 4.54 -6.77 12.98
CA LYS A 185 5.94 -6.29 12.96
C LYS A 185 6.50 -6.31 11.52
N TYR A 186 6.26 -7.38 10.77
CA TYR A 186 6.59 -7.46 9.34
C TYR A 186 5.91 -6.34 8.52
N PHE A 187 4.60 -6.11 8.68
CA PHE A 187 3.91 -5.03 7.95
C PHE A 187 4.43 -3.64 8.32
N LYS A 188 4.76 -3.37 9.59
CA LYS A 188 5.40 -2.11 10.01
C LYS A 188 6.73 -1.88 9.29
N GLN A 189 7.62 -2.88 9.30
CA GLN A 189 8.90 -2.82 8.62
C GLN A 189 8.73 -2.63 7.11
N LYS A 190 7.89 -3.47 6.47
CA LYS A 190 7.66 -3.39 5.02
C LYS A 190 7.05 -2.05 4.59
N PHE A 191 6.17 -1.47 5.41
CA PHE A 191 5.61 -0.15 5.16
C PHE A 191 6.65 0.96 5.27
N LEU A 192 7.53 0.93 6.28
CA LEU A 192 8.67 1.87 6.39
C LEU A 192 9.58 1.80 5.16
N THR A 193 9.92 0.60 4.68
CA THR A 193 10.68 0.42 3.44
C THR A 193 9.95 1.01 2.23
N ILE A 194 8.65 0.76 2.10
CA ILE A 194 7.85 1.30 0.97
C ILE A 194 7.77 2.83 1.04
N MET A 195 7.56 3.42 2.22
CA MET A 195 7.56 4.87 2.41
C MET A 195 8.89 5.49 2.00
N ASN A 196 10.01 4.97 2.53
CA ASN A 196 11.33 5.53 2.24
C ASN A 196 11.75 5.37 0.77
N ASN A 197 11.24 4.35 0.06
CA ASN A 197 11.61 4.07 -1.33
C ASN A 197 10.65 4.63 -2.38
N LYS A 198 9.40 4.97 -2.02
CA LYS A 198 8.35 5.40 -2.98
C LYS A 198 7.70 6.74 -2.68
N LEU A 199 7.82 7.26 -1.46
CA LEU A 199 7.22 8.55 -1.11
C LEU A 199 8.29 9.64 -1.24
N ASP A 200 8.35 10.22 -2.43
CA ASP A 200 9.21 11.37 -2.70
C ASP A 200 8.51 12.66 -2.26
N LEU A 201 9.10 13.36 -1.29
CA LEU A 201 8.61 14.64 -0.79
C LEU A 201 9.44 15.76 -1.44
N THR A 202 8.86 16.41 -2.44
CA THR A 202 9.48 17.56 -3.12
C THR A 202 9.30 18.87 -2.35
N ASP A 203 10.10 19.89 -2.67
CA ASP A 203 10.12 21.20 -2.00
C ASP A 203 8.74 21.85 -1.80
N ILE A 204 7.81 21.68 -2.74
CA ILE A 204 6.44 22.22 -2.64
C ILE A 204 5.67 21.65 -1.43
N HIS A 205 5.92 20.40 -1.04
CA HIS A 205 5.31 19.78 0.14
C HIS A 205 5.83 20.41 1.44
N TYR A 206 7.14 20.68 1.51
CA TYR A 206 7.77 21.35 2.65
C TYR A 206 7.38 22.83 2.72
N ALA A 207 7.35 23.55 1.59
CA ALA A 207 6.90 24.93 1.52
C ALA A 207 5.43 25.06 1.96
N ALA A 208 4.54 24.19 1.47
CA ALA A 208 3.14 24.16 1.91
C ALA A 208 3.01 23.86 3.41
N ALA A 209 3.83 22.95 3.96
CA ALA A 209 3.83 22.67 5.39
C ALA A 209 4.36 23.85 6.22
N ILE A 210 5.39 24.57 5.77
CA ILE A 210 5.94 25.75 6.47
C ILE A 210 4.95 26.92 6.48
N LEU A 211 4.13 27.06 5.43
CA LEU A 211 3.10 28.10 5.31
C LEU A 211 1.92 27.91 6.26
N ASP A 212 1.64 26.69 6.72
CA ASP A 212 0.59 26.43 7.70
C ASP A 212 1.05 26.93 9.10
N PRO A 213 0.39 27.95 9.67
CA PRO A 213 0.80 28.55 10.94
C PRO A 213 0.72 27.57 12.12
N THR A 214 -0.06 26.49 12.02
CA THR A 214 -0.20 25.49 13.10
C THR A 214 1.00 24.55 13.21
N ILE A 215 1.74 24.34 12.12
CA ILE A 215 2.89 23.43 12.04
C ILE A 215 4.20 24.15 11.69
N ARG A 216 4.17 25.47 11.43
CA ARG A 216 5.31 26.35 11.10
C ARG A 216 6.60 26.12 11.92
N GLN A 217 6.49 25.67 13.17
CA GLN A 217 7.62 25.22 14.00
C GLN A 217 7.88 23.71 13.81
N LEU A 218 8.23 23.29 12.58
CA LEU A 218 8.45 21.88 12.21
C LEU A 218 9.65 21.27 12.96
N LYS A 219 9.44 20.79 14.20
CA LYS A 219 10.44 20.13 15.08
C LYS A 219 10.97 18.78 14.56
N GLY A 220 10.65 18.41 13.32
CA GLY A 220 11.05 17.15 12.67
C GLY A 220 11.72 17.31 11.29
N CYS A 221 11.80 18.51 10.72
CA CYS A 221 12.59 18.73 9.51
C CYS A 221 14.07 18.84 9.85
N THR A 222 14.92 18.17 9.06
CA THR A 222 16.34 18.48 8.96
C THR A 222 16.56 19.88 8.40
N ALA A 223 17.73 20.47 8.65
CA ALA A 223 18.07 21.81 8.15
C ALA A 223 18.00 21.91 6.61
N GLY A 224 18.24 20.82 5.89
CA GLY A 224 18.11 20.76 4.43
C GLY A 224 16.65 20.87 3.95
N GLU A 225 15.72 20.15 4.59
CA GLU A 225 14.29 20.20 4.26
C GLU A 225 13.68 21.58 4.56
N GLN A 226 14.11 22.24 5.65
CA GLN A 226 13.72 23.63 5.94
C GLN A 226 14.28 24.60 4.88
N ALA A 227 15.53 24.42 4.45
CA ALA A 227 16.15 25.25 3.42
C ALA A 227 15.51 25.07 2.03
N GLY A 228 15.11 23.85 1.65
CA GLY A 228 14.38 23.55 0.43
C GLY A 228 13.02 24.26 0.38
N GLY A 229 12.21 24.09 1.42
CA GLY A 229 10.93 24.80 1.54
C GLY A 229 11.07 26.32 1.54
N GLN A 230 12.13 26.89 2.15
CA GLN A 230 12.39 28.34 2.12
C GLN A 230 12.87 28.87 0.76
N LYS A 231 13.53 28.04 -0.08
CA LYS A 231 13.89 28.44 -1.45
C LYS A 231 12.66 28.65 -2.33
N PHE A 232 11.60 27.88 -2.11
CA PHE A 232 10.34 27.97 -2.85
C PHE A 232 9.44 29.15 -2.42
N LEU A 233 9.81 29.86 -1.35
CA LEU A 233 9.09 31.02 -0.80
C LEU A 233 9.76 32.35 -1.13
N LYS A 234 10.79 32.34 -1.98
CA LYS A 234 11.52 33.52 -2.48
C LYS A 234 11.29 33.69 -3.98
#